data_AF-A0A7Y5W221-F1
#
_entry.id   AF-A0A7Y5W221-F1
#
_cell.length_a   1.000
_cell.length_b   1.000
_cell.length_c   1.000
_cell.angle_alpha   90.00
_cell.angle_beta   90.00
_cell.angle_gamma   90.00
#
_symmetry.space_group_name_H-M   'P 1'
#
loop_
_entity.id
_entity.type
_entity.pdbx_description
1 polymer ?
#
loop_
_entity_poly.entity_id
_entity_poly.type
_entity_poly.pdbx_seq_one_letter_code
_entity_poly.pdbx_strand_id
1 'polypeptide(L)' 'MTFEVIPAIDLRGGRCVRLFQGDYGRETAYSDDPVGVARRWESLGAPRLHVVDLDGAREGHPVNHGVMAAICAAVGIPV' A
#
# COMPACT_ATOMS: atom_id res chain seq x y z
N MET A 1 8.77 -15.78 -21.94
CA MET A 1 8.86 -15.39 -20.52
C MET A 1 7.77 -14.37 -20.26
N THR A 2 6.99 -14.56 -19.21
CA THR A 2 5.98 -13.60 -18.74
C THR A 2 6.61 -12.68 -17.70
N PHE A 3 6.43 -11.37 -17.88
CA PHE A 3 6.87 -10.34 -16.94
C PHE A 3 5.62 -9.80 -16.22
N GLU A 4 5.69 -9.69 -14.89
CA GLU A 4 4.59 -9.23 -14.05
C GLU A 4 4.98 -7.92 -13.37
N VAL A 5 4.10 -6.91 -13.45
CA VAL A 5 4.25 -5.64 -12.73
C VAL A 5 3.39 -5.71 -11.48
N ILE A 6 3.98 -5.48 -10.31
CA ILE A 6 3.30 -5.48 -9.01
C ILE A 6 3.34 -4.05 -8.46
N PRO A 7 2.24 -3.28 -8.54
CA PRO A 7 2.17 -1.98 -7.91
C PRO A 7 2.25 -2.09 -6.39
N ALA A 8 2.99 -1.17 -5.78
CA ALA A 8 3.16 -1.10 -4.33
C ALA A 8 2.39 0.08 -3.71
N ILE A 9 1.87 -0.14 -2.50
CA ILE A 9 1.26 0.89 -1.65
C ILE A 9 1.98 0.85 -0.30
N ASP A 10 2.68 1.93 0.04
CA ASP A 10 3.28 2.08 1.37
C ASP A 10 2.33 2.87 2.27
N LEU A 11 1.99 2.30 3.43
CA LEU A 11 1.06 2.87 4.40
C LEU A 11 1.81 3.49 5.57
N ARG A 12 1.48 4.74 5.89
CA ARG A 12 1.92 5.42 7.10
C ARG A 12 0.87 6.40 7.60
N GLY A 13 0.55 6.35 8.89
CA GLY A 13 -0.53 7.12 9.51
C GLY A 13 -1.88 6.91 8.81
N GLY A 14 -2.15 5.71 8.29
CA GLY A 14 -3.36 5.39 7.54
C GLY A 14 -3.43 5.95 6.11
N ARG A 15 -2.32 6.48 5.57
CA ARG A 15 -2.27 7.14 4.24
C ARG A 15 -1.27 6.48 3.30
N CYS A 16 -1.45 6.67 2.00
CA CYS A 16 -0.48 6.28 0.98
C CYS A 16 0.66 7.28 0.93
N VAL A 17 1.87 6.82 1.22
CA VAL A 17 3.07 7.66 1.23
C VAL A 17 4.19 7.04 0.41
N ARG A 18 5.31 7.75 0.28
CA ARG A 18 6.59 7.17 -0.11
C ARG A 18 7.71 7.81 0.69
N LEU A 19 8.62 6.97 1.17
CA LEU A 19 9.83 7.42 1.85
C LEU A 19 10.97 7.55 0.83
N PHE A 20 11.68 8.67 0.84
CA PHE A 20 12.90 8.80 0.05
C PHE A 20 14.00 7.92 0.67
N GLN A 21 14.41 6.88 -0.05
CA GLN A 21 15.41 5.91 0.42
C GLN A 21 15.08 5.29 1.80
N GLY A 22 13.80 5.13 2.12
CA GLY A 22 13.35 4.57 3.41
C GLY A 22 13.46 5.53 4.60
N ASP A 23 13.81 6.80 4.38
CA ASP A 23 13.92 7.79 5.45
C ASP A 23 12.54 8.33 5.87
N TYR A 24 12.13 8.01 7.11
CA TYR A 24 10.87 8.45 7.73
C TYR A 24 10.79 9.98 7.93
N GLY A 25 11.91 10.69 7.91
CA GLY A 25 11.95 12.15 7.91
C GLY A 25 11.73 12.77 6.53
N ARG A 26 11.78 11.98 5.46
CA ARG A 26 11.67 12.42 4.06
C ARG A 26 10.53 11.71 3.35
N GLU A 27 9.32 12.08 3.74
CA GLU A 27 8.06 11.54 3.24
C GLU A 27 7.47 12.40 2.11
N THR A 28 6.82 11.75 1.15
CA THR A 28 5.85 12.37 0.24
C THR A 28 4.49 11.69 0.42
N ALA A 29 3.45 12.47 0.75
CA ALA A 29 2.08 11.99 0.81
C ALA A 29 1.47 11.97 -0.60
N TYR A 30 0.84 10.85 -0.98
CA TYR A 30 0.20 10.68 -2.29
C TYR A 30 -1.33 10.69 -2.21
N SER A 31 -1.90 10.08 -1.19
CA SER A 31 -3.35 9.97 -1.04
C SER A 31 -3.74 9.62 0.40
N ASP A 32 -4.85 10.17 0.85
CA ASP A 32 -5.49 9.83 2.12
C ASP A 32 -6.51 8.68 1.98
N ASP A 33 -6.68 8.10 0.78
CA ASP A 33 -7.59 6.99 0.49
C ASP A 33 -6.84 5.77 -0.07
N PRO A 34 -6.28 4.91 0.81
CA PRO A 34 -5.58 3.71 0.38
C PRO A 34 -6.46 2.70 -0.37
N VAL A 35 -7.74 2.60 0.01
CA VAL A 35 -8.70 1.69 -0.63
C VAL A 35 -8.98 2.15 -2.06
N GLY A 36 -9.17 3.46 -2.27
CA GLY A 36 -9.32 4.05 -3.59
C GLY A 36 -8.09 3.83 -4.48
N VAL A 37 -6.88 3.97 -3.92
CA VAL A 37 -5.63 3.68 -4.66
C VAL A 37 -5.54 2.21 -5.06
N ALA A 38 -5.87 1.28 -4.16
CA ALA A 38 -5.90 -0.15 -4.46
C ALA A 38 -6.86 -0.49 -5.60
N ARG A 39 -8.11 0.00 -5.53
CA ARG A 39 -9.11 -0.15 -6.60
C ARG A 39 -8.66 0.46 -7.92
N ARG A 40 -7.96 1.60 -7.87
CA ARG A 40 -7.41 2.23 -9.07
C ARG A 40 -6.38 1.32 -9.72
N TRP A 41 -5.47 0.70 -8.97
CA TRP A 41 -4.50 -0.24 -9.52
C TRP A 41 -5.17 -1.46 -10.16
N GLU A 42 -6.16 -2.04 -9.48
CA GLU A 42 -6.97 -3.12 -10.04
C GLU A 42 -7.65 -2.70 -11.36
N SER A 43 -8.28 -1.52 -11.39
CA SER A 43 -8.94 -1.00 -12.61
C SER A 43 -7.98 -0.77 -13.79
N LEU A 44 -6.69 -0.60 -13.51
CA LEU A 44 -5.63 -0.46 -14.52
C LEU A 44 -5.04 -1.81 -14.95
N GLY A 45 -5.56 -2.93 -14.43
CA GLY A 45 -5.16 -4.28 -14.80
C GLY A 45 -4.01 -4.84 -13.97
N ALA A 46 -3.75 -4.32 -12.77
CA ALA A 46 -2.77 -4.91 -11.87
C ALA A 46 -3.15 -6.37 -11.52
N PRO A 47 -2.27 -7.35 -11.71
CA PRO A 47 -2.56 -8.76 -11.41
C PRO A 47 -2.51 -9.08 -9.91
N ARG A 48 -1.85 -8.23 -9.13
CA ARG A 48 -1.76 -8.27 -7.66
C ARG A 48 -1.24 -6.93 -7.13
N LEU A 49 -1.37 -6.72 -5.83
CA LEU A 49 -0.80 -5.59 -5.12
C LEU A 49 0.29 -6.05 -4.15
N HIS A 50 1.18 -5.13 -3.81
CA HIS A 50 2.09 -5.27 -2.68
C HIS A 50 1.81 -4.13 -1.70
N VAL A 51 1.53 -4.44 -0.43
CA VAL A 51 1.21 -3.43 0.59
C VAL A 51 2.21 -3.51 1.73
N VAL A 52 2.75 -2.37 2.13
CA VAL A 52 3.74 -2.26 3.22
C VAL A 52 3.17 -1.42 4.35
N ASP A 53 3.11 -1.96 5.56
CA ASP A 53 2.83 -1.21 6.78
C ASP A 53 4.13 -0.59 7.31
N LEU A 54 4.42 0.67 6.97
CA LEU A 54 5.65 1.33 7.41
C LEU A 54 5.62 1.63 8.92
N ASP A 55 4.46 1.99 9.47
CA ASP A 55 4.35 2.17 10.92
C ASP A 55 4.59 0.84 11.62
N GLY A 56 4.00 -0.26 11.13
CA GLY A 56 4.22 -1.58 11.71
C GLY A 56 5.65 -2.08 11.56
N ALA A 57 6.31 -1.77 10.45
CA ALA A 57 7.73 -2.06 10.26
C ALA A 57 8.62 -1.28 11.25
N ARG A 58 8.22 -0.08 11.64
CA ARG A 58 8.93 0.75 12.63
C ARG A 58 8.65 0.32 14.08
N GLU A 59 7.39 0.04 14.41
CA GLU A 59 6.93 -0.27 15.77
C GLU A 59 7.11 -1.76 16.13
N GLY A 60 7.33 -2.64 15.15
CA GLY A 60 7.54 -4.07 15.36
C GLY A 60 6.26 -4.89 15.56
N HIS A 61 5.09 -4.29 15.34
CA HIS A 61 3.79 -4.94 15.33
C HIS A 61 2.87 -4.29 14.30
N PRO A 62 1.85 -4.97 13.74
CA PRO A 62 0.93 -4.35 12.79
C PRO A 62 0.26 -3.11 13.40
N VAL A 63 0.29 -1.98 12.69
CA VAL A 63 -0.35 -0.71 13.08
C VAL A 63 -1.50 -0.39 12.13
N ASN A 64 -1.31 -0.61 10.82
CA ASN A 64 -2.30 -0.32 9.79
C ASN A 64 -3.15 -1.57 9.43
N HIS A 65 -3.33 -2.51 10.36
CA HIS A 65 -4.07 -3.76 10.10
C HIS A 65 -5.49 -3.53 9.56
N GLY A 66 -6.23 -2.57 10.12
CA GLY A 66 -7.58 -2.24 9.66
C GLY A 66 -7.61 -1.71 8.21
N VAL A 67 -6.61 -0.91 7.82
CA VAL A 67 -6.48 -0.40 6.45
C VAL A 67 -6.14 -1.54 5.48
N MET A 68 -5.21 -2.43 5.85
CA MET A 68 -4.88 -3.60 5.04
C MET A 68 -6.09 -4.52 4.85
N ALA A 69 -6.85 -4.79 5.92
CA ALA A 69 -8.08 -5.57 5.84
C ALA A 69 -9.12 -4.93 4.90
N ALA A 70 -9.27 -3.60 4.97
CA ALA A 70 -10.16 -2.86 4.07
C ALA A 70 -9.71 -2.93 2.60
N ILE A 71 -8.40 -2.86 2.34
CA ILE A 71 -7.84 -3.04 0.99
C ILE A 71 -8.17 -4.45 0.47
N CYS A 72 -7.86 -5.51 1.24
CA CYS A 72 -8.12 -6.89 0.84
C CYS A 72 -9.61 -7.18 0.60
N ALA A 73 -10.51 -6.53 1.34
CA ALA A 73 -11.95 -6.67 1.14
C ALA A 73 -12.48 -5.88 -0.07
N ALA A 74 -11.73 -4.89 -0.56
CA ALA A 74 -12.19 -3.95 -1.58
C ALA A 74 -11.74 -4.27 -3.00
N VAL A 75 -10.75 -5.15 -3.16
CA VAL A 75 -10.22 -5.60 -4.47
C VAL A 75 -10.41 -7.11 -4.64
N GLY A 76 -10.54 -7.55 -5.88
CA GLY A 76 -10.67 -8.97 -6.26
C GLY A 76 -9.33 -9.63 -6.63
N ILE A 77 -8.23 -8.90 -6.60
CA ILE A 77 -6.87 -9.39 -6.89
C ILE A 77 -6.09 -9.74 -5.62
N PRO A 78 -5.09 -10.63 -5.68
CA PRO A 78 -4.21 -10.91 -4.55
C PRO A 78 -3.50 -9.65 -4.04
N VAL A 79 -3.32 -9.58 -2.72
CA VAL A 79 -2.63 -8.51 -1.98
C VAL A 79 -1.59 -9.12 -1.05
#